data_AF-A0AAD4MW81-F1
#
_entry.id   AF-A0AAD4MW81-F1
#
_cell.length_a   1.000
_cell.length_b   1.000
_cell.length_c   1.000
_cell.angle_alpha   90.00
_cell.angle_beta   90.00
_cell.angle_gamma   90.00
#
_symmetry.space_group_name_H-M   'P 1'
#
loop_
_entity.id
_entity.type
_entity.pdbx_description
1 polymer ?
#
loop_
_entity_poly.entity_id
_entity_poly.type
_entity_poly.pdbx_seq_one_letter_code
_entity_poly.pdbx_strand_id
1 'polypeptide(L)' 'MDSNGNTQKIIPCRTGDDVLFDVPFDIISQAGTFHQMYRDLQLDAEDADSFEFPMPAINGDIFKECQKQGCV' A
#
# COMPACT_ATOMS: atom_id res chain seq x y z
N MET A 1 18.86 1.46 9.82
CA MET A 1 18.57 2.76 10.45
C MET A 1 19.09 3.81 9.50
N ASP A 2 18.23 4.24 8.59
CA ASP A 2 18.55 5.23 7.57
C ASP A 2 18.33 6.62 8.19
N SER A 3 19.32 7.50 8.04
CA SER A 3 19.54 8.69 8.86
C SER A 3 18.52 9.84 8.71
N ASN A 4 17.26 9.58 8.37
CA ASN A 4 16.25 10.62 8.13
C ASN A 4 15.06 10.61 9.11
N GLY A 5 14.97 9.68 10.06
CA GLY A 5 13.90 9.70 11.09
C GLY A 5 12.46 9.67 10.54
N ASN A 6 12.30 9.42 9.24
CA ASN A 6 11.01 9.30 8.58
C ASN A 6 10.77 7.81 8.44
N THR A 7 10.13 7.21 9.44
CA THR A 7 9.64 5.83 9.34
C THR A 7 8.59 5.84 8.25
N GLN A 8 9.01 5.54 7.01
CA GLN A 8 8.09 5.49 5.87
C GLN A 8 7.07 4.41 6.21
N LYS A 9 5.84 4.81 6.53
CA LYS A 9 4.78 3.88 6.91
C LYS A 9 4.51 2.98 5.71
N ILE A 10 4.51 1.68 5.92
CA ILE A 10 4.28 0.69 4.87
C ILE A 10 2.87 0.15 5.05
N ILE A 11 2.11 0.10 3.97
CA ILE A 11 0.76 -0.43 3.95
C ILE A 11 0.78 -1.78 3.21
N PRO A 12 0.45 -2.89 3.89
CA PRO A 12 0.33 -4.17 3.24
C PRO A 12 -0.91 -4.14 2.32
N CYS A 13 -0.71 -4.41 1.04
CA CYS A 13 -1.76 -4.44 0.04
C CYS A 13 -1.97 -5.86 -0.45
N ARG A 14 -3.22 -6.29 -0.56
CA ARG A 14 -3.60 -7.63 -1.03
C ARG A 14 -4.31 -7.53 -2.37
N THR A 15 -3.76 -8.14 -3.41
CA THR A 15 -4.43 -8.21 -4.72
C THR A 15 -5.65 -9.14 -4.72
N GLY A 16 -6.42 -9.13 -5.81
CA GLY A 16 -7.55 -10.04 -5.98
C GLY A 16 -7.19 -11.54 -6.04
N ASP A 17 -5.92 -11.86 -6.31
CA ASP A 17 -5.33 -13.20 -6.34
C ASP A 17 -4.51 -13.53 -5.06
N ASP A 18 -4.81 -12.86 -3.94
CA ASP A 18 -4.19 -13.08 -2.62
C ASP A 18 -2.66 -12.85 -2.57
N VAL A 19 -2.10 -12.07 -3.51
CA VAL A 19 -0.70 -11.67 -3.45
C VAL A 19 -0.56 -10.44 -2.55
N LEU A 20 0.32 -10.55 -1.56
CA LEU A 20 0.67 -9.46 -0.65
C LEU A 20 1.89 -8.69 -1.15
N PHE A 21 1.82 -7.37 -1.04
CA PHE A 21 2.92 -6.47 -1.37
C PHE A 21 2.88 -5.22 -0.49
N ASP A 22 4.07 -4.73 -0.18
CA ASP A 22 4.29 -3.60 0.72
C ASP A 22 4.36 -2.31 -0.10
N VAL A 23 3.41 -1.40 0.16
CA VAL A 23 3.36 -0.11 -0.53
C VAL A 23 3.65 1.02 0.46
N PRO A 24 4.59 1.91 0.16
CA PRO A 24 4.80 3.12 0.94
C PRO A 24 3.52 3.98 1.06
N PHE A 25 3.22 4.43 2.29
CA PHE A 25 2.00 5.19 2.60
C PHE A 25 1.89 6.47 1.78
N ASP A 26 3.00 7.15 1.52
CA ASP A 26 3.10 8.33 0.66
C ASP A 26 2.69 8.05 -0.80
N ILE A 27 2.90 6.82 -1.29
CA ILE A 27 2.46 6.41 -2.63
C ILE A 27 0.96 6.08 -2.60
N ILE A 28 0.53 5.23 -1.67
CA ILE A 28 -0.87 4.76 -1.63
C ILE A 28 -1.85 5.84 -1.18
N SER A 29 -1.42 6.77 -0.33
CA SER A 29 -2.24 7.92 0.09
C SER A 29 -2.59 8.86 -1.08
N GLN A 30 -1.84 8.81 -2.19
CA GLN A 30 -2.21 9.53 -3.41
C GLN A 30 -3.41 8.88 -4.13
N ALA A 31 -3.72 7.60 -3.85
CA ALA A 31 -4.91 6.96 -4.39
C ALA A 31 -6.16 7.50 -3.70
N GLY A 32 -7.06 8.13 -4.46
CA GLY A 32 -8.32 8.67 -3.93
C GLY A 32 -9.20 7.61 -3.24
N THR A 33 -9.17 6.38 -3.73
CA THR A 33 -9.86 5.23 -3.14
C THR A 33 -9.30 4.85 -1.76
N PHE A 34 -7.98 4.94 -1.59
CA PHE A 34 -7.35 4.72 -0.29
C PHE A 34 -7.75 5.80 0.70
N HIS A 35 -7.69 7.08 0.31
CA HIS A 35 -8.09 8.20 1.17
C HIS A 35 -9.53 8.07 1.68
N GLN A 36 -10.45 7.64 0.81
CA GLN A 36 -11.84 7.46 1.18
C GLN A 36 -12.03 6.28 2.13
N MET A 37 -11.43 5.12 1.83
CA MET A 37 -11.50 3.95 2.70
C MET A 37 -10.87 4.21 4.07
N TYR A 38 -9.72 4.86 4.09
CA TYR A 38 -8.97 5.20 5.29
C TYR A 38 -9.79 6.15 6.21
N ARG A 39 -10.45 7.16 5.61
CA ARG A 39 -11.37 8.04 6.33
C ARG A 39 -12.59 7.31 6.85
N ASP A 40 -13.19 6.44 6.04
CA ASP A 40 -14.41 5.70 6.41
C ASP A 40 -14.15 4.71 7.55
N LEU A 41 -12.97 4.10 7.57
CA LEU A 41 -12.54 3.18 8.63
C LEU A 41 -12.05 3.89 9.90
N GLN A 42 -11.94 5.23 9.88
CA GLN A 42 -11.38 6.02 10.98
C GLN A 42 -10.04 5.49 11.48
N LEU A 43 -9.21 4.97 10.57
CA LEU A 43 -7.91 4.45 10.93
C LEU A 43 -7.00 5.63 11.30
N ASP A 44 -6.42 5.57 12.50
CA ASP A 44 -5.36 6.48 12.86
C ASP A 44 -4.09 6.10 12.11
N ALA A 45 -3.21 7.08 11.85
CA ALA A 45 -2.00 6.82 11.06
C ALA A 45 -1.13 5.75 11.71
N GLU A 46 -1.24 5.59 13.02
CA GLU A 46 -0.54 4.61 13.83
C GLU A 46 -1.05 3.17 13.67
N ASP A 47 -2.25 2.98 13.11
CA ASP A 47 -2.85 1.65 12.87
C ASP A 47 -2.80 1.24 11.39
N ALA A 48 -2.22 2.08 10.53
CA ALA A 48 -2.23 1.89 9.08
C ALA A 48 -1.43 0.65 8.63
N ASP A 49 -0.42 0.26 9.40
CA ASP A 49 0.39 -0.95 9.23
C ASP A 49 -0.31 -2.22 9.74
N SER A 50 -1.39 -2.07 10.51
CA SER A 50 -2.19 -3.19 11.02
C SER A 50 -3.36 -3.58 10.07
N PHE A 51 -3.58 -2.81 9.01
CA PHE A 51 -4.67 -3.03 8.06
C PHE A 51 -4.14 -3.42 6.67
N GLU A 52 -4.61 -4.58 6.18
CA GLU A 52 -4.36 -4.99 4.81
C GLU A 52 -5.33 -4.31 3.84
N PHE A 53 -4.81 -3.49 2.93
CA PHE A 53 -5.61 -2.78 1.95
C PHE A 53 -5.97 -3.70 0.76
N PRO A 54 -7.26 -4.01 0.53
CA PRO A 54 -7.66 -4.87 -0.57
C PRO A 54 -7.60 -4.11 -1.91
N MET A 55 -6.86 -4.66 -2.88
CA MET A 55 -6.72 -4.18 -4.24
C MET A 55 -7.25 -5.22 -5.25
N PRO A 56 -8.56 -5.50 -5.26
CA PRO A 56 -9.15 -6.58 -6.08
C PRO A 56 -9.04 -6.32 -7.58
N ALA A 57 -8.87 -5.05 -8.00
CA ALA A 57 -8.69 -4.67 -9.39
C ALA A 57 -7.27 -4.92 -9.92
N ILE A 58 -6.29 -5.13 -9.04
CA ILE A 58 -4.91 -5.43 -9.42
C ILE A 58 -4.74 -6.95 -9.41
N ASN A 59 -4.17 -7.48 -10.50
CA ASN A 59 -3.65 -8.83 -10.56
C ASN A 59 -2.18 -8.81 -10.10
N GLY A 60 -1.83 -9.64 -9.13
CA GLY A 60 -0.50 -9.71 -8.53
C GLY A 60 0.61 -9.99 -9.54
N ASP A 61 0.31 -10.71 -10.63
CA ASP A 61 1.27 -10.95 -11.71
C ASP A 61 1.59 -9.68 -12.50
N ILE A 62 0.62 -8.78 -12.71
CA ILE A 62 0.86 -7.48 -13.37
C ILE A 62 1.78 -6.62 -12.50
N PHE A 63 1.56 -6.63 -11.18
CA PHE A 63 2.36 -5.83 -10.25
C PHE A 63 3.81 -6.35 -10.14
N LYS A 64 3.98 -7.67 -10.02
CA LYS A 64 5.31 -8.32 -10.03
C LYS A 64 6.07 -8.02 -11.33
N GLU A 65 5.36 -7.96 -12.45
CA GLU A 65 5.97 -7.66 -13.75
C GLU A 65 6.38 -6.18 -13.86
N CYS A 66 5.56 -5.25 -13.37
CA CYS A 66 5.92 -3.82 -13.27
C CYS A 66 7.16 -3.61 -12.37
N GLN A 67 7.26 -4.34 -11.27
CA GLN A 67 8.39 -4.26 -10.34
C GLN A 67 9.70 -4.76 -10.97
N LYS A 68 9.64 -5.82 -11.78
CA LYS A 68 10.81 -6.37 -12.51
C LYS A 68 11.32 -5.44 -13.61
N GLN A 69 10.44 -4.65 -14.22
CA GLN A 69 10.80 -3.75 -15.33
C GLN A 69 11.42 -2.42 -14.87
N GLY A 70 11.60 -2.21 -13.56
CA GLY A 70 12.26 -1.01 -13.04
C GLY A 70 11.48 0.28 -13.29
N CYS A 71 10.15 0.18 -13.42
CA CYS A 71 9.27 1.32 -13.57
C CYS A 71 8.82 1.79 -12.19
N VAL A 72 9.75 2.40 -11.43
CA VAL A 72 9.49 3.18 -10.21
C VAL A 72 10.42 4.38 -10.18
#